data_AF-A0A8I1W8E3-F1
#
_entry.id   AF-A0A8I1W8E3-F1
#
_cell.length_a   1.000
_cell.length_b   1.000
_cell.length_c   1.000
_cell.angle_alpha   90.00
_cell.angle_beta   90.00
_cell.angle_gamma   90.00
#
_symmetry.space_group_name_H-M   'P 1'
#
loop_
_entity.id
_entity.type
_entity.pdbx_description
1 polymer ?
#
loop_
_entity_poly.entity_id
_entity_poly.type
_entity_poly.pdbx_seq_one_letter_code
_entity_poly.pdbx_strand_id
1 'polypeptide(L)'
;MTTVASALESALRPIAYQLDNALAVTEGVAASSLQAAKTLLEQVTLQVLTQYDKEIDEFNSLLDELEKTRTELQTAQLSAGSSRETVRELEIAVAEKTALLDRLEARMKLDTSATALLRKEYNELKSMNPHRLKENLAETRKKLTEAIRLRDDLQRDNQKLRKDVAKLKSHTAELVEATLKLTQECTELRSRLMKTDGDVEPRYFNSQYKEWGVGYYLYVFGFGLDITQSDPDIHIINKELDWHIEVRCTLGVAVIVSVTDWLTPFYPDPTVNPLHAAWPDELNDAVIAKIRELCANSHPMLVARAEWAELQLLSEIGLSTKQCDLLAASNIQTLFDVVRREPSALTKVKGIGEKTAREIHAFCR
;
A
#
# COMPACT_ATOMS: atom_id res chain seq x y z
N MET A 1 17.35 -78.73 -123.66
CA MET A 1 16.86 -77.44 -124.20
C MET A 1 17.53 -77.23 -125.54
N THR A 2 16.74 -77.27 -126.61
CA THR A 2 17.18 -76.84 -127.94
C THR A 2 17.44 -75.34 -127.89
N THR A 3 18.69 -74.93 -128.04
CA THR A 3 19.07 -73.51 -128.07
C THR A 3 18.57 -72.89 -129.37
N VAL A 4 18.28 -71.59 -129.35
CA VAL A 4 17.96 -70.83 -130.58
C VAL A 4 19.05 -71.09 -131.63
N ALA A 5 20.32 -71.15 -131.20
CA ALA A 5 21.45 -71.59 -132.01
C ALA A 5 21.24 -72.94 -132.70
N SER A 6 20.93 -73.99 -131.93
CA SER A 6 20.71 -75.34 -132.48
C SER A 6 19.52 -75.41 -133.44
N ALA A 7 18.45 -74.63 -133.18
CA ALA A 7 17.27 -74.59 -134.03
C ALA A 7 17.53 -73.81 -135.33
N LEU A 8 18.23 -72.69 -135.26
CA LEU A 8 18.59 -71.84 -136.40
C LEU A 8 19.57 -72.57 -137.32
N GLU A 9 20.60 -73.20 -136.74
CA GLU A 9 21.60 -73.98 -137.46
C GLU A 9 20.95 -75.19 -138.15
N SER A 10 20.05 -75.90 -137.47
CA SER A 10 19.29 -77.00 -138.08
C SER A 10 18.37 -76.56 -139.22
N ALA A 11 17.80 -75.35 -139.16
CA ALA A 11 16.89 -74.84 -140.17
C ALA A 11 17.61 -74.31 -141.43
N LEU A 12 18.81 -73.77 -141.27
CA LEU A 12 19.57 -73.13 -142.36
C LEU A 12 20.56 -74.09 -143.05
N ARG A 13 20.93 -75.20 -142.39
CA ARG A 13 21.81 -76.24 -142.95
C ARG A 13 21.34 -76.82 -144.30
N PRO A 14 20.04 -77.08 -144.55
CA PRO A 14 19.57 -77.54 -145.86
C PRO A 14 19.78 -76.49 -146.96
N ILE A 15 19.59 -75.21 -146.63
CA ILE A 15 19.75 -74.07 -147.56
C ILE A 15 21.24 -73.89 -147.89
N ALA A 16 22.10 -73.93 -146.87
CA ALA A 16 23.55 -73.90 -147.05
C ALA A 16 24.05 -75.07 -147.92
N TYR A 17 23.53 -76.28 -147.69
CA TYR A 17 23.87 -77.47 -148.47
C TYR A 17 23.41 -77.37 -149.94
N GLN A 18 22.24 -76.78 -150.19
CA GLN A 18 21.76 -76.53 -151.56
C GLN A 18 22.58 -75.47 -152.28
N LEU A 19 23.00 -74.41 -151.59
CA LEU A 19 23.91 -73.38 -152.13
C LEU A 19 25.28 -73.99 -152.48
N ASP A 20 25.81 -74.89 -151.64
CA ASP A 20 27.06 -75.62 -151.90
C ASP A 20 26.98 -76.52 -153.14
N ASN A 21 25.87 -77.26 -153.30
CA ASN A 21 25.65 -78.08 -154.48
C ASN A 21 25.50 -77.24 -155.76
N ALA A 22 24.81 -76.10 -155.68
CA ALA A 22 24.63 -75.21 -156.83
C ALA A 22 25.95 -74.51 -157.23
N LEU A 23 26.81 -74.17 -156.26
CA LEU A 23 28.17 -73.65 -156.49
C LEU A 23 29.07 -74.65 -157.23
N ALA A 24 28.91 -75.95 -156.99
CA ALA A 24 29.74 -76.98 -157.60
C ALA A 24 29.49 -77.18 -159.12
N VAL A 25 28.36 -76.68 -159.64
CA VAL A 25 27.92 -76.94 -161.03
C VAL A 25 27.76 -75.65 -161.86
N THR A 26 28.01 -74.48 -161.27
CA THR A 26 27.87 -73.18 -161.94
C THR A 26 29.21 -72.48 -162.10
N GLU A 27 29.44 -71.86 -163.26
CA GLU A 27 30.67 -71.10 -163.56
C GLU A 27 30.33 -69.66 -164.00
N GLY A 28 31.28 -68.74 -163.81
CA GLY A 28 31.15 -67.33 -164.17
C GLY A 28 30.39 -66.48 -163.15
N VAL A 29 29.68 -65.45 -163.61
CA VAL A 29 28.99 -64.44 -162.76
C VAL A 29 27.88 -65.05 -161.87
N ALA A 30 27.29 -66.18 -162.27
CA ALA A 30 26.30 -66.89 -161.46
C ALA A 30 26.93 -67.53 -160.22
N ALA A 31 28.14 -68.08 -160.35
CA ALA A 31 28.89 -68.69 -159.24
C ALA A 31 29.27 -67.65 -158.17
N SER A 32 29.70 -66.45 -158.58
CA SER A 32 30.01 -65.37 -157.64
C SER A 32 28.77 -64.87 -156.89
N SER A 33 27.60 -64.84 -157.56
CA SER A 33 26.32 -64.46 -156.94
C SER A 33 25.84 -65.50 -155.92
N LEU A 34 26.02 -66.78 -156.23
CA LEU A 34 25.73 -67.89 -155.32
C LEU A 34 26.66 -67.91 -154.11
N GLN A 35 27.94 -67.62 -154.32
CA GLN A 35 28.91 -67.47 -153.24
C GLN A 35 28.52 -66.30 -152.33
N ALA A 36 28.14 -65.16 -152.92
CA ALA A 36 27.66 -64.01 -152.15
C ALA A 36 26.38 -64.31 -151.35
N ALA A 37 25.45 -65.09 -151.92
CA ALA A 37 24.24 -65.53 -151.22
C ALA A 37 24.55 -66.46 -150.04
N LYS A 38 25.51 -67.38 -150.20
CA LYS A 38 25.99 -68.23 -149.09
C LYS A 38 26.63 -67.40 -147.98
N THR A 39 27.51 -66.46 -148.34
CA THR A 39 28.14 -65.57 -147.35
C THR A 39 27.10 -64.69 -146.63
N LEU A 40 26.08 -64.19 -147.34
CA LEU A 40 24.98 -63.44 -146.72
C LEU A 40 24.16 -64.32 -145.75
N LEU A 41 23.90 -65.59 -146.10
CA LEU A 41 23.20 -66.53 -145.21
C LEU A 41 23.99 -66.75 -143.91
N GLU A 42 25.30 -67.00 -144.02
CA GLU A 42 26.20 -67.16 -142.86
C GLU A 42 26.24 -65.88 -142.01
N GLN A 43 26.29 -64.71 -142.66
CA GLN A 43 26.34 -63.41 -141.99
C GLN A 43 25.03 -63.09 -141.24
N VAL A 44 23.87 -63.39 -141.85
CA VAL A 44 22.55 -63.24 -141.20
C VAL A 44 22.41 -64.21 -140.02
N THR A 45 22.85 -65.46 -140.18
CA THR A 45 22.85 -66.45 -139.10
C THR A 45 23.64 -65.95 -137.90
N LEU A 46 24.86 -65.45 -138.15
CA LEU A 46 25.72 -64.88 -137.12
C LEU A 46 25.04 -63.68 -136.45
N GLN A 47 24.48 -62.74 -137.22
CA GLN A 47 23.80 -61.56 -136.67
C GLN A 47 22.63 -61.91 -135.75
N VAL A 48 21.80 -62.89 -136.14
CA VAL A 48 20.65 -63.32 -135.31
C VAL A 48 21.13 -63.94 -134.00
N LEU A 49 22.17 -64.78 -134.04
CA LEU A 49 22.74 -65.36 -132.81
C LEU A 49 23.35 -64.29 -131.92
N THR A 50 24.10 -63.36 -132.50
CA THR A 50 24.73 -62.25 -131.75
C THR A 50 23.67 -61.37 -131.09
N GLN A 51 22.54 -61.11 -131.77
CA GLN A 51 21.44 -60.33 -131.23
C GLN A 51 20.73 -61.07 -130.08
N TYR A 52 20.53 -62.38 -130.22
CA TYR A 52 19.93 -63.20 -129.16
C TYR A 52 20.82 -63.33 -127.92
N ASP A 53 22.13 -63.51 -128.10
CA ASP A 53 23.09 -63.53 -127.00
C ASP A 53 23.07 -62.19 -126.26
N LYS A 54 23.00 -61.08 -127.00
CA LYS A 54 22.85 -59.74 -126.41
C LYS A 54 21.55 -59.59 -125.60
N GLU A 55 20.43 -60.08 -126.11
CA GLU A 55 19.16 -60.05 -125.36
C GLU A 55 19.22 -60.91 -124.10
N ILE A 56 19.87 -62.07 -124.14
CA ILE A 56 20.09 -62.93 -122.96
C ILE A 56 20.96 -62.21 -121.93
N ASP A 57 22.04 -61.56 -122.36
CA ASP A 57 22.91 -60.77 -121.48
C ASP A 57 22.15 -59.60 -120.84
N GLU A 58 21.29 -58.90 -121.60
CA GLU A 58 20.43 -57.84 -121.09
C GLU A 58 19.42 -58.37 -120.05
N PHE A 59 18.79 -59.52 -120.28
CA PHE A 59 17.89 -60.14 -119.31
C PHE A 59 18.60 -60.60 -118.04
N ASN A 60 19.80 -61.19 -118.15
CA ASN A 60 20.59 -61.58 -117.00
C ASN A 60 21.01 -60.35 -116.17
N SER A 61 21.39 -59.25 -116.83
CA SER A 61 21.70 -57.98 -116.17
C SER A 61 20.49 -57.44 -115.38
N LEU A 62 19.28 -57.52 -115.93
CA LEU A 62 18.07 -57.07 -115.24
C LEU A 62 17.71 -57.95 -114.03
N LEU A 63 17.96 -59.27 -114.12
CA LEU A 63 17.77 -60.17 -112.98
C LEU A 63 18.75 -59.85 -111.86
N ASP A 64 20.02 -59.62 -112.19
CA ASP A 64 21.05 -59.21 -111.22
C ASP A 64 20.69 -57.89 -110.54
N GLU A 65 20.19 -56.89 -111.30
CA GLU A 65 19.73 -55.62 -110.75
C GLU A 65 18.51 -55.77 -109.83
N LEU A 66 17.58 -56.66 -110.17
CA LEU A 66 16.38 -56.91 -109.38
C LEU A 66 16.71 -57.64 -108.07
N GLU A 67 17.62 -58.62 -108.10
CA GLU A 67 18.12 -59.28 -106.89
C GLU A 67 18.89 -58.29 -106.00
N LYS A 68 19.71 -57.43 -106.60
CA LYS A 68 20.43 -56.38 -105.88
C LYS A 68 19.49 -55.38 -105.21
N THR A 69 18.51 -54.85 -105.93
CA THR A 69 17.54 -53.90 -105.33
C THR A 69 16.68 -54.56 -104.25
N ARG A 70 16.33 -55.84 -104.39
CA ARG A 70 15.59 -56.58 -103.36
C ARG A 70 16.41 -56.75 -102.07
N THR A 71 17.70 -57.07 -102.20
CA THR A 71 18.59 -57.21 -101.04
C THR A 71 18.87 -55.87 -100.36
N GLU A 72 19.04 -54.80 -101.13
CA GLU A 72 19.17 -53.43 -100.62
C GLU A 72 17.89 -52.98 -99.86
N LEU A 73 16.70 -53.25 -100.42
CA LEU A 73 15.43 -52.93 -99.78
C LEU A 73 15.25 -53.66 -98.44
N GLN A 74 15.56 -54.96 -98.39
CA GLN A 74 15.47 -55.75 -97.17
C GLN A 74 16.44 -55.23 -96.09
N THR A 75 17.65 -54.83 -96.48
CA THR A 75 18.65 -54.26 -95.58
C THR A 75 18.19 -52.90 -95.03
N ALA A 76 17.62 -52.04 -95.88
CA ALA A 76 17.08 -50.75 -95.47
C ALA A 76 15.91 -50.87 -94.49
N GLN A 77 15.00 -51.85 -94.70
CA GLN A 77 13.88 -52.10 -93.79
C GLN A 77 14.33 -52.55 -92.41
N LEU A 78 15.33 -53.43 -92.32
CA LEU A 78 15.91 -53.86 -91.05
C LEU A 78 16.60 -52.69 -90.31
N SER A 79 17.35 -51.87 -91.03
CA SER A 79 18.00 -50.68 -90.46
C SER A 79 16.98 -49.64 -89.96
N ALA A 80 15.89 -49.41 -90.70
CA ALA A 80 14.81 -48.53 -90.28
C ALA A 80 14.06 -49.05 -89.06
N GLY A 81 13.84 -50.38 -88.96
CA GLY A 81 13.28 -51.03 -87.78
C GLY A 81 14.14 -50.83 -86.54
N SER A 82 15.44 -51.12 -86.66
CA SER A 82 16.42 -50.92 -85.59
C SER A 82 16.52 -49.43 -85.17
N SER A 83 16.49 -48.50 -86.13
CA SER A 83 16.53 -47.07 -85.84
C SER A 83 15.26 -46.56 -85.13
N ARG A 84 14.09 -47.14 -85.42
CA ARG A 84 12.85 -46.79 -84.70
C ARG A 84 12.86 -47.30 -83.26
N GLU A 85 13.42 -48.48 -83.04
CA GLU A 85 13.53 -49.06 -81.70
C GLU A 85 14.50 -48.25 -80.83
N THR A 86 15.66 -47.85 -81.37
CA THR A 86 16.62 -46.99 -80.65
C THR A 86 16.03 -45.60 -80.35
N VAL A 87 15.27 -45.00 -81.27
CA VAL A 87 14.57 -43.73 -81.02
C VAL A 87 13.58 -43.88 -79.86
N ARG A 88 12.80 -44.97 -79.83
CA ARG A 88 11.83 -45.23 -78.76
C ARG A 88 12.51 -45.43 -77.40
N GLU A 89 13.64 -46.13 -77.36
CA GLU A 89 14.44 -46.29 -76.15
C GLU A 89 14.99 -44.95 -75.64
N LEU A 90 15.47 -44.10 -76.54
CA LEU A 90 15.96 -42.76 -76.19
C LEU A 90 14.83 -41.85 -75.67
N GLU A 91 13.64 -41.91 -76.26
CA GLU A 91 12.47 -41.16 -75.76
C GLU A 91 12.09 -41.55 -74.33
N ILE A 92 12.10 -42.86 -74.03
CA ILE A 92 11.86 -43.36 -72.67
C ILE A 92 12.95 -42.88 -71.72
N ALA A 93 14.23 -42.99 -72.11
CA ALA A 93 15.35 -42.53 -71.29
C ALA A 93 15.30 -41.02 -71.02
N VAL A 94 14.92 -40.20 -72.01
CA VAL A 94 14.71 -38.77 -71.83
C VAL A 94 13.58 -38.51 -70.84
N ALA A 95 12.42 -39.15 -70.99
CA ALA A 95 11.30 -38.99 -70.07
C ALA A 95 11.69 -39.33 -68.62
N GLU A 96 12.43 -40.44 -68.42
CA GLU A 96 12.94 -40.83 -67.10
C GLU A 96 13.93 -39.82 -66.52
N LYS A 97 14.87 -39.31 -67.32
CA LYS A 97 15.84 -38.29 -66.87
C LYS A 97 15.15 -36.98 -66.52
N THR A 98 14.14 -36.58 -67.30
CA THR A 98 13.38 -35.35 -67.04
C THR A 98 12.62 -35.46 -65.73
N ALA A 99 11.92 -36.58 -65.49
CA ALA A 99 11.22 -36.83 -64.24
C ALA A 99 12.17 -36.88 -63.02
N LEU A 100 13.40 -37.37 -63.20
CA LEU A 100 14.42 -37.40 -62.16
C LEU A 100 14.96 -35.98 -61.86
N LEU A 101 15.12 -35.15 -62.89
CA LEU A 101 15.54 -33.76 -62.76
C LEU A 101 14.49 -32.94 -62.00
N ASP A 102 13.21 -33.07 -62.35
CA ASP A 102 12.11 -32.40 -61.64
C ASP A 102 12.06 -32.78 -60.15
N ARG A 103 12.26 -34.07 -59.83
CA ARG A 103 12.33 -34.56 -58.45
C ARG A 103 13.52 -33.96 -57.69
N LEU A 104 14.68 -33.88 -58.33
CA LEU A 104 15.87 -33.28 -57.71
C LEU A 104 15.70 -31.78 -57.47
N GLU A 105 15.12 -31.04 -58.42
CA GLU A 105 14.83 -29.62 -58.26
C GLU A 105 13.85 -29.35 -57.12
N ALA A 106 12.77 -30.13 -57.04
CA ALA A 106 11.80 -30.02 -55.94
C ALA A 106 12.47 -30.27 -54.58
N ARG A 107 13.33 -31.29 -54.50
CA ARG A 107 14.08 -31.60 -53.29
C ARG A 107 15.06 -30.49 -52.92
N MET A 108 15.79 -29.95 -53.89
CA MET A 108 16.74 -28.87 -53.67
C MET A 108 16.04 -27.61 -53.16
N LYS A 109 14.88 -27.24 -53.71
CA LYS A 109 14.06 -26.12 -53.20
C LYS A 109 13.65 -26.32 -51.74
N LEU A 110 13.24 -27.55 -51.39
CA LEU A 110 12.83 -27.90 -50.02
C LEU A 110 14.02 -27.81 -49.05
N ASP A 111 15.16 -28.38 -49.41
CA ASP A 111 16.40 -28.32 -48.60
C ASP A 111 16.91 -26.88 -48.43
N THR A 112 16.80 -26.05 -49.47
CA THR A 112 17.18 -24.63 -49.42
C THR A 112 16.28 -23.84 -48.47
N SER A 113 14.97 -24.14 -48.46
CA SER A 113 14.03 -23.51 -47.53
C SER A 113 14.26 -23.95 -46.07
N ALA A 114 14.55 -25.23 -45.84
CA ALA A 114 14.86 -25.77 -44.53
C ALA A 114 16.16 -25.17 -43.98
N THR A 115 17.20 -25.05 -44.80
CA THR A 115 18.46 -24.39 -44.40
C THR A 115 18.29 -22.90 -44.14
N ALA A 116 17.41 -22.20 -44.85
CA ALA A 116 17.08 -20.80 -44.56
C ALA A 116 16.40 -20.64 -43.17
N LEU A 117 15.44 -21.50 -42.85
CA LEU A 117 14.78 -21.53 -41.54
C LEU A 117 15.77 -21.85 -40.41
N LEU A 118 16.58 -22.89 -40.56
CA LEU A 118 17.63 -23.27 -39.61
C LEU A 118 18.64 -22.14 -39.38
N ARG A 119 19.04 -21.41 -40.44
CA ARG A 119 19.91 -20.23 -40.29
C ARG A 119 19.25 -19.11 -39.51
N LYS A 120 17.95 -18.89 -39.71
CA LYS A 120 17.18 -17.88 -38.96
C LYS A 120 17.12 -18.25 -37.48
N GLU A 121 16.73 -19.49 -37.16
CA GLU A 121 16.69 -20.00 -35.78
C GLU A 121 18.07 -19.96 -35.11
N TYR A 122 19.13 -20.36 -35.83
CA TYR A 122 20.50 -20.29 -35.33
C TYR A 122 20.93 -18.86 -35.01
N ASN A 123 20.61 -17.90 -35.88
CA ASN A 123 20.92 -16.49 -35.65
C ASN A 123 20.12 -15.91 -34.48
N GLU A 124 18.84 -16.28 -34.33
CA GLU A 124 18.02 -15.93 -33.18
C GLU A 124 18.61 -16.49 -31.88
N LEU A 125 18.98 -17.78 -31.83
CA LEU A 125 19.62 -18.39 -30.67
C LEU A 125 20.97 -17.75 -30.32
N LYS A 126 21.78 -17.44 -31.34
CA LYS A 126 23.07 -16.79 -31.16
C LYS A 126 22.91 -15.36 -30.63
N SER A 127 21.90 -14.63 -31.11
CA SER A 127 21.58 -13.28 -30.62
C SER A 127 21.15 -13.28 -29.15
N MET A 128 20.46 -14.35 -28.72
CA MET A 128 19.98 -14.55 -27.36
C MET A 128 21.10 -14.79 -26.32
N ASN A 129 22.38 -14.88 -26.70
CA ASN A 129 23.55 -14.94 -25.79
C ASN A 129 23.24 -15.60 -24.42
N PRO A 130 22.99 -16.92 -24.38
CA PRO A 130 22.40 -17.60 -23.22
C PRO A 130 23.20 -17.46 -21.92
N HIS A 131 24.53 -17.30 -22.03
CA HIS A 131 25.41 -17.05 -20.89
C HIS A 131 25.12 -15.71 -20.21
N ARG A 132 25.00 -14.64 -20.99
CA ARG A 132 24.70 -13.29 -20.46
C ARG A 132 23.32 -13.25 -19.80
N LEU A 133 22.35 -13.96 -20.37
CA LEU A 133 21.03 -14.12 -19.78
C LEU A 133 21.08 -14.86 -18.43
N LYS A 134 21.85 -15.95 -18.32
CA LYS A 134 22.07 -16.64 -17.04
C LYS A 134 22.74 -15.75 -15.99
N GLU A 135 23.75 -14.98 -16.37
CA GLU A 135 24.43 -14.03 -15.48
C GLU A 135 23.47 -12.95 -14.98
N ASN A 136 22.71 -12.32 -15.89
CA ASN A 136 21.69 -11.34 -15.54
C ASN A 136 20.61 -11.91 -14.61
N LEU A 137 20.18 -13.15 -14.85
CA LEU A 137 19.19 -13.84 -14.01
C LEU A 137 19.75 -14.13 -12.61
N ALA A 138 21.03 -14.51 -12.51
CA ALA A 138 21.69 -14.71 -11.23
C ALA A 138 21.85 -13.39 -10.46
N GLU A 139 22.23 -12.31 -11.14
CA GLU A 139 22.40 -10.99 -10.53
C GLU A 139 21.06 -10.40 -10.07
N THR A 140 20.01 -10.51 -10.88
CA THR A 140 18.66 -10.08 -10.50
C THR A 140 18.12 -10.89 -9.32
N ARG A 141 18.37 -12.21 -9.26
CA ARG A 141 18.03 -13.03 -8.09
C ARG A 141 18.75 -12.58 -6.82
N LYS A 142 20.03 -12.21 -6.92
CA LYS A 142 20.79 -11.66 -5.78
C LYS A 142 20.17 -10.34 -5.29
N LYS A 143 19.95 -9.39 -6.20
CA LYS A 143 19.29 -8.10 -5.89
C LYS A 143 17.91 -8.29 -5.28
N LEU A 144 17.12 -9.23 -5.80
CA LEU A 144 15.80 -9.55 -5.25
C LEU A 144 15.89 -10.09 -3.82
N THR A 145 16.86 -10.97 -3.55
CA THR A 145 17.07 -11.53 -2.22
C THR A 145 17.49 -10.45 -1.22
N GLU A 146 18.37 -9.54 -1.62
CA GLU A 146 18.78 -8.38 -0.81
C GLU A 146 17.61 -7.43 -0.54
N ALA A 147 16.79 -7.13 -1.55
CA ALA A 147 15.61 -6.29 -1.42
C ALA A 147 14.57 -6.90 -0.46
N ILE A 148 14.37 -8.22 -0.52
CA ILE A 148 13.49 -8.95 0.41
C ILE A 148 14.00 -8.83 1.84
N ARG A 149 15.31 -9.03 2.07
CA ARG A 149 15.90 -8.89 3.41
C ARG A 149 15.73 -7.48 3.96
N LEU A 150 16.05 -6.46 3.15
CA LEU A 150 15.91 -5.06 3.55
C LEU A 150 14.46 -4.70 3.88
N ARG A 151 13.50 -5.18 3.07
CA ARG A 151 12.08 -5.01 3.35
C ARG A 151 11.70 -5.63 4.70
N ASP A 152 12.16 -6.84 4.97
CA ASP A 152 11.83 -7.55 6.22
C ASP A 152 12.48 -6.88 7.45
N ASP A 153 13.69 -6.34 7.31
CA ASP A 153 14.35 -5.51 8.34
C ASP A 153 13.55 -4.22 8.60
N LEU A 154 13.21 -3.47 7.56
CA LEU A 154 12.41 -2.24 7.67
C LEU A 154 11.03 -2.51 8.28
N GLN A 155 10.41 -3.65 7.95
CA GLN A 155 9.12 -4.03 8.50
C GLN A 155 9.22 -4.35 10.00
N ARG A 156 10.30 -5.01 10.45
CA ARG A 156 10.58 -5.23 11.87
C ARG A 156 10.82 -3.91 12.61
N ASP A 157 11.60 -3.02 12.04
CA ASP A 157 11.88 -1.71 12.64
C ASP A 157 10.62 -0.84 12.73
N ASN A 158 9.77 -0.85 11.69
CA ASN A 158 8.50 -0.14 11.71
C ASN A 158 7.57 -0.66 12.82
N GLN A 159 7.50 -1.99 13.01
CA GLN A 159 6.73 -2.57 14.11
C GLN A 159 7.30 -2.18 15.48
N LYS A 160 8.63 -2.14 15.63
CA LYS A 160 9.28 -1.70 16.87
C LYS A 160 8.97 -0.24 17.17
N LEU A 161 9.15 0.65 16.20
CA LEU A 161 8.83 2.08 16.33
C LEU A 161 7.36 2.31 16.67
N ARG A 162 6.43 1.56 16.06
CA ARG A 162 5.00 1.64 16.42
C ARG A 162 4.74 1.26 17.88
N LYS A 163 5.40 0.22 18.39
CA LYS A 163 5.31 -0.17 19.80
C LYS A 163 5.88 0.90 20.73
N ASP A 164 7.03 1.46 20.38
CA ASP A 164 7.68 2.50 21.19
C ASP A 164 6.85 3.80 21.21
N VAL A 165 6.26 4.20 20.07
CA VAL A 165 5.32 5.33 20.00
C VAL A 165 4.08 5.09 20.86
N ALA A 166 3.52 3.88 20.85
CA ALA A 166 2.38 3.54 21.70
C ALA A 166 2.73 3.65 23.19
N LYS A 167 3.91 3.16 23.60
CA LYS A 167 4.41 3.28 24.98
C LYS A 167 4.62 4.74 25.38
N LEU A 168 5.27 5.54 24.53
CA LEU A 168 5.50 6.96 24.79
C LEU A 168 4.18 7.72 24.93
N LYS A 169 3.18 7.42 24.11
CA LYS A 169 1.84 8.03 24.24
C LYS A 169 1.17 7.71 25.57
N SER A 170 1.23 6.45 26.02
CA SER A 170 0.72 6.04 27.33
C SER A 170 1.41 6.80 28.46
N HIS A 171 2.74 6.81 28.45
CA HIS A 171 3.51 7.49 29.47
C HIS A 171 3.28 9.01 29.49
N THR A 172 3.10 9.62 28.31
CA THR A 172 2.73 11.04 28.21
C THR A 172 1.37 11.31 28.85
N ALA A 173 0.38 10.44 28.64
CA ALA A 173 -0.94 10.58 29.25
C ALA A 173 -0.87 10.49 30.79
N GLU A 174 -0.11 9.52 31.32
CA GLU A 174 0.14 9.38 32.75
C GLU A 174 0.80 10.64 33.34
N LEU A 175 1.82 11.17 32.68
CA LEU A 175 2.52 12.39 33.12
C LEU A 175 1.60 13.62 33.09
N VAL A 176 0.74 13.75 32.07
CA VAL A 176 -0.25 14.83 32.00
C VAL A 176 -1.24 14.76 33.16
N GLU A 177 -1.75 13.56 33.46
CA GLU A 177 -2.66 13.36 34.61
C GLU A 177 -1.97 13.71 35.94
N ALA A 178 -0.74 13.24 36.15
CA ALA A 178 0.03 13.55 37.35
C ALA A 178 0.30 15.06 37.49
N THR A 179 0.63 15.73 36.39
CA THR A 179 0.87 17.19 36.37
C THR A 179 -0.41 17.96 36.69
N LEU A 180 -1.56 17.49 36.22
CA LEU A 180 -2.85 18.13 36.49
C LEU A 180 -3.24 18.02 37.97
N LYS A 181 -3.03 16.85 38.58
CA LYS A 181 -3.22 16.64 40.03
C LYS A 181 -2.30 17.53 40.85
N LEU A 182 -1.00 17.56 40.53
CA LEU A 182 -0.03 18.43 41.20
C LEU A 182 -0.40 19.92 41.07
N THR A 183 -0.88 20.34 39.90
CA THR A 183 -1.31 21.73 39.70
C THR A 183 -2.51 22.08 40.57
N GLN A 184 -3.48 21.16 40.71
CA GLN A 184 -4.63 21.33 41.60
C GLN A 184 -4.17 21.43 43.06
N GLU A 185 -3.32 20.52 43.52
CA GLU A 185 -2.75 20.54 44.88
C GLU A 185 -1.97 21.83 45.15
N CYS A 186 -1.11 22.27 44.23
CA CYS A 186 -0.38 23.53 44.37
C CYS A 186 -1.31 24.74 44.43
N THR A 187 -2.42 24.72 43.68
CA THR A 187 -3.41 25.81 43.69
C THR A 187 -4.15 25.86 45.02
N GLU A 188 -4.54 24.69 45.55
CA GLU A 188 -5.16 24.56 46.86
C GLU A 188 -4.21 25.02 47.98
N LEU A 189 -2.97 24.54 47.97
CA LEU A 189 -1.93 24.93 48.93
C LEU A 189 -1.65 26.43 48.88
N ARG A 190 -1.60 27.02 47.68
CA ARG A 190 -1.43 28.47 47.52
C ARG A 190 -2.63 29.23 48.07
N SER A 191 -3.85 28.76 47.83
CA SER A 191 -5.06 29.37 48.41
C SER A 191 -5.07 29.27 49.93
N ARG A 192 -4.61 28.15 50.50
CA ARG A 192 -4.45 27.99 51.94
C ARG A 192 -3.41 28.96 52.47
N LEU A 193 -2.21 28.99 51.87
CA LEU A 193 -1.13 29.89 52.26
C LEU A 193 -1.56 31.36 52.23
N MET A 194 -2.29 31.80 51.18
CA MET A 194 -2.82 33.17 51.11
C MET A 194 -3.84 33.48 52.21
N LYS A 195 -4.57 32.49 52.73
CA LYS A 195 -5.49 32.64 53.87
C LYS A 195 -4.79 32.57 55.23
N THR A 196 -3.55 32.07 55.29
CA THR A 196 -2.85 31.75 56.55
C THR A 196 -1.96 32.89 57.07
N ASP A 197 -1.50 33.82 56.23
CA ASP A 197 -0.53 34.87 56.60
C ASP A 197 -1.13 36.30 56.62
N GLY A 198 -2.10 36.54 57.49
CA GLY A 198 -2.52 37.91 57.84
C GLY A 198 -3.27 38.64 56.73
N ASP A 199 -4.20 37.94 56.07
CA ASP A 199 -5.10 38.57 55.10
C ASP A 199 -5.93 39.65 55.81
N VAL A 200 -6.01 40.82 55.18
CA VAL A 200 -6.77 41.97 55.69
C VAL A 200 -8.12 41.91 55.04
N GLU A 201 -9.18 41.76 55.83
CA GLU A 201 -10.53 41.90 55.30
C GLU A 201 -10.62 43.25 54.55
N PRO A 202 -11.12 43.30 53.29
CA PRO A 202 -11.09 44.52 52.46
C PRO A 202 -11.80 45.73 53.10
N ARG A 203 -12.63 45.46 54.11
CA ARG A 203 -13.36 46.43 54.90
C ARG A 203 -12.51 46.93 56.07
N TYR A 204 -12.24 48.23 56.09
CA TYR A 204 -11.67 48.94 57.23
C TYR A 204 -12.80 49.62 58.01
N PHE A 205 -12.72 49.57 59.33
CA PHE A 205 -13.71 50.18 60.22
C PHE A 205 -13.12 51.46 60.81
N ASN A 206 -13.90 52.51 60.96
CA ASN A 206 -13.39 53.78 61.46
C ASN A 206 -14.18 54.25 62.68
N SER A 207 -13.48 54.85 63.62
CA SER A 207 -14.08 55.58 64.75
C SER A 207 -13.26 56.81 65.12
N GLN A 208 -13.71 57.53 66.15
CA GLN A 208 -12.94 58.59 66.77
C GLN A 208 -12.51 58.17 68.16
N TYR A 209 -11.21 58.29 68.44
CA TYR A 209 -10.66 58.16 69.78
C TYR A 209 -10.07 59.50 70.21
N LYS A 210 -10.74 60.16 71.16
CA LYS A 210 -10.46 61.56 71.53
C LYS A 210 -10.54 62.45 70.27
N GLU A 211 -9.43 63.05 69.85
CA GLU A 211 -9.36 63.94 68.68
C GLU A 211 -8.83 63.24 67.42
N TRP A 212 -8.49 61.95 67.50
CA TRP A 212 -7.85 61.21 66.42
C TRP A 212 -8.85 60.29 65.70
N GLY A 213 -8.80 60.29 64.36
CA GLY A 213 -9.45 59.25 63.56
C GLY A 213 -8.67 57.94 63.65
N VAL A 214 -9.36 56.86 64.02
CA VAL A 214 -8.74 55.53 64.18
C VAL A 214 -9.38 54.57 63.19
N GLY A 215 -8.53 53.96 62.34
CA GLY A 215 -8.92 52.88 61.45
C GLY A 215 -8.59 51.53 62.09
N TYR A 216 -9.48 50.55 61.92
CA TYR A 216 -9.35 49.19 62.42
C TYR A 216 -9.38 48.20 61.25
N TYR A 217 -8.51 47.21 61.33
CA TYR A 217 -8.29 46.18 60.33
C TYR A 217 -8.41 44.81 61.00
N LEU A 218 -9.17 43.92 60.36
CA LEU A 218 -9.35 42.55 60.80
C LEU A 218 -8.35 41.65 60.07
N TYR A 219 -7.47 41.01 60.82
CA TYR A 219 -6.48 40.06 60.32
C TYR A 219 -6.85 38.65 60.75
N VAL A 220 -6.73 37.70 59.83
CA VAL A 220 -6.85 36.26 60.13
C VAL A 220 -5.51 35.59 59.88
N PHE A 221 -5.08 34.79 60.85
CA PHE A 221 -3.87 33.98 60.77
C PHE A 221 -4.23 32.51 60.91
N GLY A 222 -3.68 31.66 60.05
CA GLY A 222 -4.02 30.23 60.01
C GLY A 222 -3.14 29.39 60.94
N PHE A 223 -2.92 29.87 62.16
CA PHE A 223 -2.40 29.07 63.27
C PHE A 223 -3.13 29.42 64.56
N GLY A 224 -3.39 28.42 65.40
CA GLY A 224 -4.04 28.59 66.70
C GLY A 224 -3.12 29.22 67.74
N LEU A 225 -3.71 29.77 68.79
CA LEU A 225 -3.00 30.30 69.95
C LEU A 225 -3.48 29.61 71.22
N ASP A 226 -2.54 29.18 72.07
CA ASP A 226 -2.83 28.72 73.42
C ASP A 226 -3.07 29.95 74.33
N ILE A 227 -4.29 30.48 74.24
CA ILE A 227 -4.76 31.57 75.10
C ILE A 227 -5.40 30.95 76.34
N THR A 228 -5.05 31.48 77.51
CA THR A 228 -5.68 31.13 78.78
C THR A 228 -6.52 32.29 79.28
N GLN A 229 -7.65 31.96 79.92
CA GLN A 229 -8.55 32.92 80.54
C GLN A 229 -8.48 32.76 82.06
N SER A 230 -8.37 33.88 82.78
CA SER A 230 -8.28 33.89 84.25
C SER A 230 -9.64 33.81 84.94
N ASP A 231 -10.71 34.24 84.27
CA ASP A 231 -12.08 34.16 84.78
C ASP A 231 -12.68 32.75 84.52
N PRO A 232 -13.02 31.98 85.58
CA PRO A 232 -13.61 30.64 85.43
C PRO A 232 -15.01 30.65 84.80
N ASP A 233 -15.73 31.77 84.85
CA ASP A 233 -17.08 31.88 84.31
C ASP A 233 -17.07 32.04 82.77
N ILE A 234 -15.89 32.33 82.18
CA ILE A 234 -15.70 32.56 80.75
C ILE A 234 -14.94 31.39 80.13
N HIS A 235 -15.58 30.69 79.19
CA HIS A 235 -14.97 29.56 78.51
C HIS A 235 -14.57 29.92 77.09
N ILE A 236 -13.27 29.89 76.84
CA ILE A 236 -12.68 30.15 75.53
C ILE A 236 -12.23 28.84 74.87
N ILE A 237 -12.37 28.78 73.55
CA ILE A 237 -12.07 27.60 72.72
C ILE A 237 -10.79 27.79 71.89
N ASN A 238 -9.99 28.83 72.13
CA ASN A 238 -8.81 29.15 71.32
C ASN A 238 -7.81 27.99 71.14
N LYS A 239 -7.74 27.07 72.11
CA LYS A 239 -6.91 25.85 72.04
C LYS A 239 -7.39 24.83 71.00
N GLU A 240 -8.67 24.87 70.65
CA GLU A 240 -9.32 23.96 69.71
C GLU A 240 -9.34 24.55 68.28
N LEU A 241 -8.99 25.83 68.14
CA LEU A 241 -8.94 26.53 66.87
C LEU A 241 -7.55 26.41 66.23
N ASP A 242 -7.51 26.18 64.92
CA ASP A 242 -6.30 26.17 64.09
C ASP A 242 -6.00 27.54 63.47
N TRP A 243 -6.67 28.59 63.95
CA TRP A 243 -6.54 29.98 63.52
C TRP A 243 -6.68 30.93 64.70
N HIS A 244 -6.25 32.18 64.51
CA HIS A 244 -6.59 33.27 65.41
C HIS A 244 -6.86 34.55 64.62
N ILE A 245 -7.55 35.49 65.27
CA ILE A 245 -7.88 36.79 64.71
C ILE A 245 -7.12 37.87 65.49
N GLU A 246 -6.56 38.83 64.76
CA GLU A 246 -6.05 40.06 65.34
C GLU A 246 -6.83 41.27 64.79
N VAL A 247 -7.26 42.13 65.70
CA VAL A 247 -7.79 43.45 65.35
C VAL A 247 -6.66 44.46 65.53
N ARG A 248 -6.18 45.03 64.43
CA ARG A 248 -5.10 46.03 64.43
C ARG A 248 -5.67 47.41 64.13
N CYS A 249 -5.09 48.44 64.73
CA CYS A 249 -5.51 49.81 64.44
C CYS A 249 -4.37 50.69 63.91
N THR A 250 -4.74 51.84 63.32
CA THR A 250 -3.80 52.85 62.81
C THR A 250 -2.92 53.51 63.89
N LEU A 251 -3.25 53.34 65.17
CA LEU A 251 -2.42 53.80 66.29
C LEU A 251 -1.33 52.79 66.69
N GLY A 252 -1.18 51.68 65.96
CA GLY A 252 -0.13 50.69 66.18
C GLY A 252 -0.40 49.70 67.31
N VAL A 253 -1.65 49.64 67.80
CA VAL A 253 -2.10 48.66 68.80
C VAL A 253 -2.79 47.50 68.09
N ALA A 254 -2.50 46.28 68.53
CA ALA A 254 -3.11 45.05 68.07
C ALA A 254 -3.79 44.32 69.24
N VAL A 255 -4.94 43.73 68.98
CA VAL A 255 -5.75 43.00 69.96
C VAL A 255 -5.97 41.60 69.43
N ILE A 256 -5.47 40.60 70.15
CA ILE A 256 -5.77 39.21 69.86
C ILE A 256 -7.19 38.92 70.35
N VAL A 257 -8.00 38.32 69.48
CA VAL A 257 -9.39 37.97 69.78
C VAL A 257 -9.43 36.59 70.43
N SER A 258 -9.88 36.53 71.68
CA SER A 258 -10.28 35.27 72.29
C SER A 258 -11.67 34.90 71.80
N VAL A 259 -11.96 33.61 71.64
CA VAL A 259 -13.24 33.13 71.12
C VAL A 259 -13.89 32.27 72.18
N THR A 260 -15.12 32.61 72.57
CA THR A 260 -15.88 31.79 73.53
C THR A 260 -16.47 30.56 72.87
N ASP A 261 -16.96 29.60 73.67
CA ASP A 261 -17.69 28.45 73.17
C ASP A 261 -19.03 28.81 72.50
N TRP A 262 -19.51 30.04 72.68
CA TRP A 262 -20.67 30.60 71.99
C TRP A 262 -20.31 31.34 70.69
N LEU A 263 -19.07 31.18 70.21
CA LEU A 263 -18.56 31.81 68.99
C LEU A 263 -18.65 33.34 69.02
N THR A 264 -18.47 33.91 70.20
CA THR A 264 -18.44 35.37 70.40
C THR A 264 -17.02 35.80 70.77
N PRO A 265 -16.58 36.97 70.32
CA PRO A 265 -15.27 37.46 70.70
C PRO A 265 -15.26 37.88 72.17
N PHE A 266 -14.13 37.61 72.80
CA PHE A 266 -13.75 38.09 74.11
C PHE A 266 -12.44 38.85 73.97
N TYR A 267 -12.35 39.99 74.64
CA TYR A 267 -11.22 40.89 74.50
C TYR A 267 -10.58 41.17 75.87
N PRO A 268 -9.27 41.45 75.94
CA PRO A 268 -8.60 41.82 77.19
C PRO A 268 -9.25 43.03 77.86
N ASP A 269 -9.15 43.13 79.18
CA ASP A 269 -9.80 44.21 79.95
C ASP A 269 -9.53 45.62 79.34
N PRO A 270 -10.55 46.50 79.25
CA PRO A 270 -10.41 47.86 78.71
C PRO A 270 -9.31 48.71 79.36
N THR A 271 -8.92 48.42 80.59
CA THR A 271 -7.81 49.09 81.30
C THR A 271 -6.45 48.71 80.72
N VAL A 272 -6.34 47.54 80.10
CA VAL A 272 -5.14 47.05 79.40
C VAL A 272 -5.17 47.46 77.93
N ASN A 273 -6.36 47.60 77.35
CA ASN A 273 -6.56 48.03 75.98
C ASN A 273 -7.41 49.32 75.88
N PRO A 274 -6.79 50.51 75.83
CA PRO A 274 -7.51 51.79 75.83
C PRO A 274 -8.39 52.02 74.59
N LEU A 275 -8.25 51.18 73.56
CA LEU A 275 -9.02 51.28 72.31
C LEU A 275 -10.40 50.65 72.38
N HIS A 276 -10.72 49.90 73.45
CA HIS A 276 -12.10 49.44 73.69
C HIS A 276 -13.09 50.60 73.73
N ALA A 277 -12.67 51.76 74.25
CA ALA A 277 -13.53 52.95 74.33
C ALA A 277 -13.90 53.56 72.96
N ALA A 278 -13.15 53.23 71.91
CA ALA A 278 -13.39 53.70 70.55
C ALA A 278 -13.72 52.56 69.57
N TRP A 279 -14.11 51.39 70.07
CA TRP A 279 -14.50 50.27 69.21
C TRP A 279 -15.75 50.65 68.40
N PRO A 280 -15.74 50.60 67.05
CA PRO A 280 -16.94 50.79 66.25
C PRO A 280 -17.94 49.65 66.48
N ASP A 281 -19.23 49.94 66.69
CA ASP A 281 -20.25 48.91 66.94
C ASP A 281 -20.24 47.79 65.87
N GLU A 282 -20.11 48.17 64.59
CA GLU A 282 -20.09 47.23 63.45
C GLU A 282 -18.87 46.30 63.41
N LEU A 283 -17.77 46.66 64.08
CA LEU A 283 -16.55 45.86 64.08
C LEU A 283 -16.75 44.57 64.88
N ASN A 284 -17.49 44.63 66.00
CA ASN A 284 -17.77 43.44 66.79
C ASN A 284 -18.65 42.44 66.03
N ASP A 285 -19.67 42.93 65.31
CA ASP A 285 -20.52 42.11 64.46
C ASP A 285 -19.72 41.46 63.32
N ALA A 286 -18.78 42.18 62.72
CA ALA A 286 -17.89 41.64 61.69
C ALA A 286 -16.95 40.56 62.25
N VAL A 287 -16.43 40.73 63.47
CA VAL A 287 -15.63 39.72 64.14
C VAL A 287 -16.46 38.46 64.43
N ILE A 288 -17.70 38.59 64.93
CA ILE A 288 -18.60 37.46 65.15
C ILE A 288 -18.88 36.72 63.83
N ALA A 289 -19.19 37.45 62.76
CA ALA A 289 -19.43 36.85 61.45
C ALA A 289 -18.19 36.08 60.96
N LYS A 290 -16.98 36.64 61.14
CA LYS A 290 -15.73 35.99 60.75
C LYS A 290 -15.44 34.74 61.57
N ILE A 291 -15.66 34.78 62.89
CA ILE A 291 -15.54 33.61 63.76
C ILE A 291 -16.47 32.50 63.28
N ARG A 292 -17.74 32.80 62.96
CA ARG A 292 -18.69 31.81 62.45
C ARG A 292 -18.27 31.26 61.08
N GLU A 293 -17.80 32.11 60.17
CA GLU A 293 -17.26 31.70 58.87
C GLU A 293 -16.12 30.68 59.03
N LEU A 294 -15.15 30.98 59.90
CA LEU A 294 -13.99 30.12 60.15
C LEU A 294 -14.37 28.83 60.90
N CYS A 295 -15.36 28.88 61.79
CA CYS A 295 -15.88 27.72 62.51
C CYS A 295 -16.86 26.86 61.70
N ALA A 296 -17.40 27.35 60.58
CA ALA A 296 -18.43 26.62 59.81
C ALA A 296 -17.98 25.22 59.38
N ASN A 297 -16.69 25.06 59.05
CA ASN A 297 -16.14 23.77 58.63
C ASN A 297 -15.57 22.95 59.81
N SER A 298 -14.89 23.59 60.76
CA SER A 298 -14.19 22.90 61.85
C SER A 298 -15.09 22.60 63.06
N HIS A 299 -16.04 23.48 63.37
CA HIS A 299 -16.92 23.40 64.53
C HIS A 299 -18.40 23.65 64.17
N PRO A 300 -18.99 22.92 63.20
CA PRO A 300 -20.34 23.18 62.70
C PRO A 300 -21.42 23.08 63.79
N MET A 301 -21.23 22.22 64.78
CA MET A 301 -22.17 22.08 65.91
C MET A 301 -22.19 23.30 66.83
N LEU A 302 -21.06 24.01 66.99
CA LEU A 302 -21.03 25.26 67.77
C LEU A 302 -21.75 26.38 67.02
N VAL A 303 -21.61 26.43 65.68
CA VAL A 303 -22.34 27.39 64.83
C VAL A 303 -23.85 27.15 64.95
N ALA A 304 -24.29 25.91 64.74
CA ALA A 304 -25.70 25.55 64.86
C ALA A 304 -26.27 25.83 66.26
N ARG A 305 -25.48 25.61 67.31
CA ARG A 305 -25.85 25.92 68.70
C ARG A 305 -26.04 27.43 68.91
N ALA A 306 -25.13 28.25 68.39
CA ALA A 306 -25.23 29.71 68.50
C ALA A 306 -26.46 30.25 67.74
N GLU A 307 -26.70 29.77 66.51
CA GLU A 307 -27.87 30.13 65.71
C GLU A 307 -29.19 29.70 66.37
N TRP A 308 -29.24 28.51 66.96
CA TRP A 308 -30.40 28.07 67.74
C TRP A 308 -30.65 28.99 68.95
N ALA A 309 -29.59 29.37 69.67
CA ALA A 309 -29.70 30.23 70.84
C ALA A 309 -30.18 31.66 70.50
N GLU A 310 -29.93 32.14 69.28
CA GLU A 310 -30.46 33.43 68.78
C GLU A 310 -31.97 33.40 68.59
N LEU A 311 -32.54 32.23 68.32
CA LEU A 311 -33.99 32.05 68.14
C LEU A 311 -34.70 31.72 69.46
N GLN A 312 -33.97 31.22 70.45
CA GLN A 312 -34.54 30.73 71.69
C GLN A 312 -34.83 31.86 72.68
N LEU A 313 -36.10 32.10 73.01
CA LEU A 313 -36.51 33.15 73.95
C LEU A 313 -36.23 32.77 75.41
N LEU A 314 -35.83 33.74 76.22
CA LEU A 314 -35.55 33.53 77.66
C LEU A 314 -36.78 33.06 78.46
N SER A 315 -37.99 33.46 78.03
CA SER A 315 -39.24 33.01 78.64
C SER A 315 -39.52 31.52 78.46
N GLU A 316 -38.87 30.87 77.49
CA GLU A 316 -39.13 29.48 77.11
C GLU A 316 -38.12 28.49 77.72
N ILE A 317 -36.99 28.99 78.26
CA ILE A 317 -35.90 28.17 78.80
C ILE A 317 -35.98 27.96 80.33
N GLY A 318 -37.00 28.51 81.00
CA GLY A 318 -37.24 28.28 82.42
C GLY A 318 -36.69 29.32 83.40
N LEU A 319 -36.25 30.49 82.92
CA LEU A 319 -35.97 31.64 83.78
C LEU A 319 -37.26 32.17 84.42
N SER A 320 -37.16 32.72 85.64
CA SER A 320 -38.35 33.29 86.29
C SER A 320 -38.88 34.51 85.53
N THR A 321 -40.21 34.70 85.50
CA THR A 321 -40.84 35.84 84.80
C THR A 321 -40.23 37.18 85.22
N LYS A 322 -39.93 37.34 86.51
CA LYS A 322 -39.26 38.54 87.04
C LYS A 322 -37.87 38.76 86.43
N GLN A 323 -37.07 37.71 86.25
CA GLN A 323 -35.76 37.83 85.61
C GLN A 323 -35.89 38.15 84.12
N CYS A 324 -36.83 37.50 83.42
CA CYS A 324 -37.12 37.77 82.01
C CYS A 324 -37.55 39.23 81.80
N ASP A 325 -38.44 39.77 82.65
CA ASP A 325 -38.91 41.15 82.54
C ASP A 325 -37.78 42.16 82.75
N LEU A 326 -36.88 41.91 83.71
CA LEU A 326 -35.71 42.76 83.97
C LEU A 326 -34.74 42.76 82.78
N LEU A 327 -34.47 41.60 82.19
CA LEU A 327 -33.59 41.44 81.02
C LEU A 327 -34.21 42.04 79.75
N ALA A 328 -35.50 41.80 79.51
CA ALA A 328 -36.23 42.35 78.37
C ALA A 328 -36.27 43.88 78.38
N ALA A 329 -36.36 44.51 79.56
CA ALA A 329 -36.25 45.96 79.71
C ALA A 329 -34.90 46.55 79.24
N SER A 330 -33.87 45.71 79.10
CA SER A 330 -32.55 46.07 78.57
C SER A 330 -32.27 45.45 77.19
N ASN A 331 -33.33 45.03 76.48
CA ASN A 331 -33.26 44.39 75.17
C ASN A 331 -32.43 43.09 75.14
N ILE A 332 -32.47 42.32 76.24
CA ILE A 332 -31.89 40.98 76.35
C ILE A 332 -33.07 40.01 76.36
N GLN A 333 -33.34 39.36 75.23
CA GLN A 333 -34.57 38.57 75.05
C GLN A 333 -34.31 37.10 74.70
N THR A 334 -33.13 36.81 74.16
CA THR A 334 -32.77 35.47 73.67
C THR A 334 -31.73 34.80 74.56
N LEU A 335 -31.61 33.48 74.45
CA LEU A 335 -30.55 32.73 75.12
C LEU A 335 -29.17 33.26 74.71
N PHE A 336 -28.98 33.50 73.40
CA PHE A 336 -27.74 34.04 72.86
C PHE A 336 -27.39 35.40 73.45
N ASP A 337 -28.39 36.26 73.71
CA ASP A 337 -28.15 37.54 74.38
C ASP A 337 -27.52 37.37 75.76
N VAL A 338 -27.88 36.35 76.52
CA VAL A 338 -27.29 36.15 77.85
C VAL A 338 -25.87 35.60 77.74
N VAL A 339 -25.70 34.52 76.98
CA VAL A 339 -24.44 33.75 76.94
C VAL A 339 -23.31 34.42 76.15
N ARG A 340 -23.63 35.37 75.25
CA ARG A 340 -22.61 36.16 74.54
C ARG A 340 -21.96 37.25 75.38
N ARG A 341 -22.45 37.49 76.60
CA ARG A 341 -22.03 38.58 77.48
C ARG A 341 -21.31 38.00 78.69
N GLU A 342 -20.33 38.72 79.20
CA GLU A 342 -19.77 38.39 80.52
C GLU A 342 -20.84 38.51 81.62
N PRO A 343 -20.76 37.70 82.70
CA PRO A 343 -21.66 37.85 83.85
C PRO A 343 -21.65 39.29 84.42
N SER A 344 -20.48 39.94 84.43
CA SER A 344 -20.31 41.32 84.87
C SER A 344 -21.17 42.31 84.07
N ALA A 345 -21.36 42.08 82.77
CA ALA A 345 -22.12 42.96 81.89
C ALA A 345 -23.62 42.94 82.19
N LEU A 346 -24.14 41.83 82.73
CA LEU A 346 -25.55 41.72 83.14
C LEU A 346 -25.87 42.59 84.37
N THR A 347 -24.87 42.98 85.17
CA THR A 347 -25.07 43.87 86.33
C THR A 347 -25.47 45.30 85.92
N LYS A 348 -25.28 45.67 84.65
CA LYS A 348 -25.75 46.94 84.08
C LYS A 348 -27.28 47.00 83.98
N VAL A 349 -27.95 45.83 84.01
CA VAL A 349 -29.40 45.75 84.04
C VAL A 349 -29.90 46.14 85.42
N LYS A 350 -30.72 47.20 85.48
CA LYS A 350 -31.27 47.71 86.74
C LYS A 350 -32.05 46.60 87.46
N GLY A 351 -31.60 46.22 88.65
CA GLY A 351 -32.25 45.19 89.48
C GLY A 351 -31.58 43.82 89.43
N ILE A 352 -30.51 43.64 88.66
CA ILE A 352 -29.68 42.43 88.66
C ILE A 352 -28.36 42.73 89.38
N GLY A 353 -28.16 42.09 90.55
CA GLY A 353 -26.90 42.14 91.28
C GLY A 353 -25.90 41.08 90.79
N GLU A 354 -24.64 41.19 91.19
CA GLU A 354 -23.55 40.31 90.74
C GLU A 354 -23.84 38.80 90.94
N LYS A 355 -24.38 38.43 92.11
CA LYS A 355 -24.76 37.03 92.39
C LYS A 355 -25.83 36.53 91.41
N THR A 356 -26.89 37.32 91.21
CA THR A 356 -27.99 36.97 90.30
C THR A 356 -27.54 36.95 88.85
N ALA A 357 -26.63 37.84 88.44
CA ALA A 357 -26.03 37.83 87.11
C ALA A 357 -25.27 36.52 86.84
N ARG A 358 -24.44 36.07 87.78
CA ARG A 358 -23.73 34.79 87.66
C ARG A 358 -24.68 33.59 87.66
N GLU A 359 -25.73 33.61 88.50
CA GLU A 359 -26.76 32.56 88.53
C GLU A 359 -27.51 32.45 87.18
N ILE A 360 -27.90 33.60 86.59
CA ILE A 360 -28.58 33.64 85.29
C ILE A 360 -27.63 33.14 84.18
N HIS A 361 -26.38 33.61 84.16
CA HIS A 361 -25.41 33.21 83.15
C HIS A 361 -25.09 31.71 83.26
N ALA A 362 -24.90 31.19 84.47
CA ALA A 362 -24.66 29.76 84.70
C ALA A 362 -25.87 28.88 84.33
N PHE A 363 -27.09 29.38 84.48
CA PHE A 363 -28.31 28.66 84.06
C PHE A 363 -28.45 28.60 82.53
N CYS A 364 -28.04 29.65 81.83
CA CYS A 364 -28.15 29.76 80.38
C CYS A 364 -27.01 29.07 79.61
N ARG A 365 -25.93 28.71 80.32
CA ARG A 365 -24.78 28.01 79.73
C ARG A 365 -25.03 26.52 79.68
#